data_AF-A0ABC8T0H1-F1
#
_entry.id   AF-A0ABC8T0H1-F1
#
_cell.length_a   1.000
_cell.length_b   1.000
_cell.length_c   1.000
_cell.angle_alpha   90.00
_cell.angle_beta   90.00
_cell.angle_gamma   90.00
#
_symmetry.space_group_name_H-M   'P 1'
#
loop_
_entity.id
_entity.type
_entity.pdbx_description
1 polymer ?
#
loop_
_entity_poly.entity_id
_entity_poly.type
_entity_poly.pdbx_seq_one_letter_code
_entity_poly.pdbx_strand_id
1 'polypeptide(L)'
;MKRKCTRLTDLNVDVLKKIMIHVAESSDGATNIARMLPVCRVFSELAEDREIVKAVVFDRVKRSGIHGSFWQQNGLLVRCLRSGNVTACDILCKYGQILGATLRAHRGALLWRNMITMSRARAVGIVNTRARLKSFQSSVEECWKLFDAVDVDIQKFMEF
;
A
#
# COMPACT_ATOMS: atom_id res chain seq x y z
N MET A 1 35.05 -23.72 -35.54
CA MET A 1 35.09 -22.74 -34.44
C MET A 1 33.80 -22.82 -33.63
N LYS A 2 33.85 -23.27 -32.36
CA LYS A 2 32.68 -23.16 -31.46
C LYS A 2 32.48 -21.68 -31.14
N ARG A 3 31.31 -21.11 -31.47
CA ARG A 3 30.94 -19.76 -31.02
C ARG A 3 31.01 -19.76 -29.49
N LYS A 4 31.92 -18.99 -28.89
CA LYS A 4 31.87 -18.69 -27.46
C LYS A 4 30.52 -18.02 -27.20
N CYS A 5 29.63 -18.71 -26.50
CA CYS A 5 28.37 -18.14 -26.05
C CYS A 5 28.70 -17.18 -24.90
N THR A 6 28.92 -15.91 -25.22
CA THR A 6 29.09 -14.84 -24.22
C THR A 6 27.78 -14.64 -23.48
N ARG A 7 27.80 -14.69 -22.16
CA ARG A 7 26.63 -14.44 -21.32
C ARG A 7 26.42 -12.93 -21.23
N LEU A 8 25.16 -12.51 -21.04
CA LEU A 8 24.84 -11.09 -20.87
C LEU A 8 25.60 -10.50 -19.66
N THR A 9 25.79 -11.28 -18.60
CA THR A 9 26.55 -10.90 -17.40
C THR A 9 28.06 -10.73 -17.63
N ASP A 10 28.58 -11.15 -18.79
CA ASP A 10 30.00 -10.98 -19.13
C ASP A 10 30.28 -9.58 -19.71
N LEU A 11 29.24 -8.76 -19.92
CA LEU A 11 29.37 -7.37 -20.32
C LEU A 11 29.96 -6.51 -19.19
N ASN A 12 30.57 -5.39 -19.58
CA ASN A 12 31.01 -4.38 -18.63
C ASN A 12 29.84 -3.90 -17.76
N VAL A 13 30.09 -3.73 -16.47
CA VAL A 13 29.11 -3.31 -15.46
C VAL A 13 28.40 -2.00 -15.85
N ASP A 14 29.11 -1.04 -16.43
CA ASP A 14 28.53 0.24 -16.88
C ASP A 14 27.53 0.04 -18.03
N VAL A 15 27.82 -0.90 -18.93
CA VAL A 15 26.92 -1.26 -20.04
C VAL A 15 25.68 -1.95 -19.48
N LEU A 16 25.85 -2.88 -18.53
CA LEU A 16 24.73 -3.54 -17.85
C LEU A 16 23.86 -2.54 -17.10
N LYS A 17 24.48 -1.60 -16.39
CA LYS A 17 23.77 -0.53 -15.69
C LYS A 17 22.96 0.32 -16.66
N LYS A 18 23.54 0.69 -17.82
CA LYS A 18 22.81 1.46 -18.84
C LYS A 18 21.62 0.69 -19.43
N ILE A 19 21.78 -0.61 -19.69
CA ILE A 19 20.68 -1.48 -20.12
C ILE A 19 19.57 -1.50 -19.06
N MET A 20 19.93 -1.68 -17.79
CA MET A 20 18.96 -1.72 -16.69
C MET A 20 18.23 -0.40 -16.49
N ILE A 21 18.90 0.75 -16.68
CA ILE A 21 18.25 2.06 -16.66
C ILE A 21 17.18 2.13 -17.77
N HIS A 22 17.50 1.73 -19.00
CA HIS A 22 16.50 1.72 -20.08
C HIS A 22 15.36 0.73 -19.84
N VAL A 23 15.62 -0.41 -19.21
CA VAL A 23 14.56 -1.32 -18.76
C VAL A 23 13.69 -0.64 -17.70
N ALA A 24 14.29 0.05 -16.74
CA ALA A 24 13.59 0.75 -15.67
C ALA A 24 12.71 1.91 -16.20
N GLU A 25 13.19 2.64 -17.21
CA GLU A 25 12.47 3.75 -17.87
C GLU A 25 11.33 3.28 -18.80
N SER A 26 11.29 1.99 -19.13
CA SER A 26 10.24 1.45 -20.00
C SER A 26 8.86 1.52 -19.34
N SER A 27 7.79 1.49 -20.14
CA SER A 27 6.41 1.57 -19.64
C SER A 27 6.04 0.47 -18.63
N ASP A 28 6.71 -0.69 -18.73
CA ASP A 28 6.56 -1.84 -17.83
C ASP A 28 7.78 -2.01 -16.90
N GLY A 29 8.56 -0.94 -16.70
CA GLY A 29 9.86 -0.98 -16.04
C GLY A 29 9.84 -1.60 -14.65
N ALA A 30 8.89 -1.21 -13.80
CA ALA A 30 8.73 -1.83 -12.48
C ALA A 30 8.52 -3.37 -12.55
N THR A 31 7.71 -3.84 -13.49
CA THR A 31 7.46 -5.28 -13.68
C THR A 31 8.68 -5.99 -14.22
N ASN A 32 9.36 -5.39 -15.20
CA ASN A 32 10.55 -5.95 -15.82
C ASN A 32 11.71 -6.05 -14.83
N ILE A 33 11.95 -4.99 -14.04
CA ILE A 33 12.95 -4.99 -12.97
C ILE A 33 12.61 -6.06 -11.92
N ALA A 34 11.37 -6.12 -11.44
CA ALA A 34 10.95 -7.13 -10.47
C ALA A 34 11.19 -8.57 -10.97
N ARG A 35 10.98 -8.82 -12.27
CA ARG A 35 11.25 -10.12 -12.90
C ARG A 35 12.73 -10.42 -13.08
N MET A 36 13.59 -9.41 -13.22
CA MET A 36 15.03 -9.58 -13.39
C MET A 36 15.78 -9.86 -12.08
N LEU A 37 15.28 -9.34 -10.95
CA LEU A 37 15.85 -9.56 -9.61
C LEU A 37 16.15 -11.03 -9.28
N PRO A 38 15.23 -11.99 -9.47
CA PRO A 38 15.49 -13.40 -9.15
C PRO A 38 16.36 -14.14 -10.18
N VAL A 39 16.67 -13.53 -11.34
CA VAL A 39 17.34 -14.23 -12.45
C VAL A 39 18.82 -14.45 -12.17
N CYS A 40 19.53 -13.44 -11.66
CA CYS A 40 20.93 -13.59 -11.28
C CYS A 40 21.37 -12.55 -10.25
N ARG A 41 22.44 -12.89 -9.52
CA ARG A 41 23.03 -12.04 -8.48
C ARG A 41 23.48 -10.67 -9.02
N VAL A 42 24.07 -10.64 -10.22
CA VAL A 42 24.56 -9.38 -10.84
C VAL A 42 23.41 -8.39 -11.06
N PHE A 43 22.26 -8.85 -11.58
CA PHE A 43 21.09 -7.99 -11.73
C PHE A 43 20.47 -7.61 -10.40
N SER A 44 20.48 -8.51 -9.41
CA SER A 44 20.02 -8.16 -8.07
C SER A 44 20.88 -7.06 -7.44
N GLU A 45 22.21 -7.11 -7.59
CA GLU A 45 23.12 -6.10 -7.06
C GLU A 45 22.97 -4.77 -7.79
N LEU A 46 22.91 -4.79 -9.13
CA LEU A 46 22.69 -3.58 -9.92
C LEU A 46 21.31 -2.95 -9.71
N ALA A 47 20.28 -3.74 -9.44
CA ALA A 47 18.94 -3.22 -9.17
C ALA A 47 18.80 -2.51 -7.82
N GLU A 48 19.81 -2.60 -6.94
CA GLU A 48 19.91 -1.76 -5.74
C GLU A 48 20.60 -0.42 -6.02
N ASP A 49 21.20 -0.23 -7.21
CA ASP A 49 21.84 1.01 -7.59
C ASP A 49 20.82 2.15 -7.61
N ARG A 50 21.16 3.24 -6.92
CA ARG A 50 20.29 4.39 -6.72
C ARG A 50 19.78 4.98 -8.03
N GLU A 51 20.59 4.98 -9.09
CA GLU A 51 20.20 5.54 -10.39
C GLU A 51 19.14 4.67 -11.08
N ILE A 52 19.29 3.34 -10.99
CA ILE A 52 18.32 2.40 -11.56
C ILE A 52 17.00 2.49 -10.81
N VAL A 53 17.05 2.45 -9.47
CA VAL A 53 15.86 2.50 -8.61
C VAL A 53 15.09 3.83 -8.77
N LYS A 54 15.80 4.94 -8.97
CA LYS A 54 15.19 6.25 -9.23
C LYS A 54 14.57 6.35 -10.63
N ALA A 55 15.09 5.60 -11.60
CA ALA A 55 14.60 5.59 -12.98
C ALA A 55 13.39 4.67 -13.21
N VAL A 56 13.03 3.82 -12.24
CA VAL A 56 11.91 2.87 -12.39
C VAL A 56 10.59 3.61 -12.63
N VAL A 57 9.94 3.30 -13.75
CA VAL A 57 8.61 3.81 -14.11
C VAL A 57 7.54 2.78 -13.73
N PHE A 58 6.43 3.28 -13.16
CA PHE A 58 5.28 2.48 -12.75
C PHE A 58 4.01 2.72 -13.60
N ASP A 59 4.13 3.35 -14.78
CA ASP A 59 3.01 3.80 -15.62
C ASP A 59 1.96 2.74 -15.95
N ARG A 60 2.37 1.50 -16.26
CA ARG A 60 1.44 0.41 -16.63
C ARG A 60 1.10 -0.56 -15.51
N VAL A 61 1.60 -0.35 -14.30
CA VAL A 61 1.17 -1.20 -13.19
C VAL A 61 -0.26 -0.81 -12.85
N LYS A 62 -1.23 -1.53 -13.44
CA LYS A 62 -2.65 -1.37 -13.13
C LYS A 62 -2.78 -1.34 -11.61
N ARG A 63 -3.57 -0.40 -11.08
CA ARG A 63 -3.73 -0.19 -9.62
C ARG A 63 -4.18 -1.45 -8.88
N SER A 64 -4.92 -2.34 -9.54
CA SER A 64 -5.32 -3.67 -9.05
C SER A 64 -4.26 -4.77 -9.18
N GLY A 65 -3.12 -4.47 -9.80
CA GLY A 65 -2.03 -5.38 -10.15
C GLY A 65 -0.70 -5.06 -9.47
N ILE A 66 -0.61 -4.02 -8.62
CA ILE A 66 0.53 -3.88 -7.71
C ILE A 66 0.41 -5.00 -6.68
N HIS A 67 1.09 -6.12 -6.95
CA HIS A 67 1.08 -7.28 -6.08
C HIS A 67 1.55 -6.89 -4.67
N GLY A 68 0.96 -7.51 -3.63
CA GLY A 68 1.26 -7.18 -2.23
C GLY A 68 2.75 -7.20 -1.87
N SER A 69 3.56 -7.98 -2.60
CA SER A 69 5.02 -8.02 -2.46
C SER A 69 5.72 -6.70 -2.75
N PHE A 70 5.15 -5.82 -3.59
CA PHE A 70 5.73 -4.50 -3.88
C PHE A 70 5.66 -3.56 -2.68
N TRP A 71 4.66 -3.74 -1.81
CA TRP A 71 4.39 -2.93 -0.62
C TRP A 71 5.16 -3.38 0.61
N GLN A 72 5.83 -4.53 0.56
CA GLN A 72 6.65 -5.01 1.67
C GLN A 72 7.79 -4.03 1.96
N GLN A 73 8.32 -4.06 3.19
CA GLN A 73 9.40 -3.16 3.64
C GLN A 73 10.66 -3.22 2.75
N ASN A 74 10.89 -4.37 2.10
CA ASN A 74 11.96 -4.59 1.12
C ASN A 74 11.43 -4.76 -0.32
N GLY A 75 10.17 -4.39 -0.57
CA GLY A 75 9.56 -4.43 -1.89
C GLY A 75 10.07 -3.32 -2.80
N LEU A 76 9.92 -3.52 -4.11
CA LEU A 76 10.43 -2.59 -5.12
C LEU A 76 9.86 -1.17 -4.95
N LEU A 77 8.58 -1.03 -4.59
CA LEU A 77 7.94 0.28 -4.41
C LEU A 77 8.58 1.05 -3.25
N VAL A 78 8.79 0.40 -2.10
CA VAL A 78 9.38 1.01 -0.91
C VAL A 78 10.84 1.40 -1.15
N ARG A 79 11.58 0.58 -1.91
CA ARG A 79 12.95 0.91 -2.33
C ARG A 79 12.99 2.14 -3.26
N CYS A 80 12.09 2.19 -4.24
CA CYS A 80 11.92 3.34 -5.13
C CYS A 80 11.54 4.61 -4.37
N LEU A 81 10.68 4.49 -3.37
CA LEU A 81 10.30 5.63 -2.52
C LEU A 81 11.52 6.18 -1.76
N ARG A 82 12.32 5.31 -1.14
CA ARG A 82 13.53 5.70 -0.39
C ARG A 82 14.59 6.35 -1.26
N SER A 83 14.68 5.99 -2.53
CA SER A 83 15.62 6.62 -3.47
C SER A 83 15.13 7.96 -4.03
N GLY A 84 13.91 8.39 -3.68
CA GLY A 84 13.30 9.63 -4.17
C GLY A 84 12.68 9.50 -5.57
N ASN A 85 12.15 8.33 -5.92
CA ASN A 85 11.43 8.12 -7.17
C ASN A 85 10.04 8.81 -7.09
N VAL A 86 9.81 9.78 -7.99
CA VAL A 86 8.58 10.57 -8.03
C VAL A 86 7.35 9.70 -8.36
N THR A 87 7.49 8.75 -9.29
CA THR A 87 6.36 7.89 -9.69
C THR A 87 5.92 6.94 -8.58
N ALA A 88 6.87 6.46 -7.75
CA ALA A 88 6.56 5.67 -6.57
C ALA A 88 5.83 6.50 -5.50
N CYS A 89 6.24 7.76 -5.30
CA CYS A 89 5.57 8.70 -4.41
C CYS A 89 4.12 8.98 -4.86
N ASP A 90 3.94 9.27 -6.15
CA ASP A 90 2.63 9.50 -6.75
C ASP A 90 1.65 8.33 -6.54
N ILE A 91 2.15 7.10 -6.66
CA ILE A 91 1.36 5.89 -6.40
C ILE A 91 0.94 5.82 -4.94
N LEU A 92 1.87 6.08 -4.02
CA LEU A 92 1.61 6.08 -2.59
C LEU A 92 0.52 7.11 -2.24
N CYS A 93 0.65 8.35 -2.73
CA CYS A 93 -0.32 9.41 -2.49
C CYS A 93 -1.71 9.07 -3.04
N LYS A 94 -1.78 8.55 -4.27
CA LYS A 94 -3.06 8.10 -4.87
C LYS A 94 -3.69 6.98 -4.05
N TYR A 95 -2.89 6.03 -3.55
CA TYR A 95 -3.38 4.94 -2.72
C TYR A 95 -3.90 5.44 -1.36
N GLY A 96 -3.14 6.33 -0.71
CA GLY A 96 -3.55 6.97 0.54
C GLY A 96 -4.87 7.74 0.42
N GLN A 97 -5.07 8.46 -0.69
CA GLN A 97 -6.32 9.18 -0.97
C GLN A 97 -7.52 8.23 -1.09
N ILE A 98 -7.37 7.11 -1.79
CA ILE A 98 -8.43 6.10 -1.96
C ILE A 98 -8.75 5.44 -0.62
N LEU A 99 -7.73 5.05 0.13
CA LEU A 99 -7.89 4.43 1.43
C LEU A 99 -8.62 5.39 2.40
N GLY A 100 -8.20 6.66 2.44
CA GLY A 100 -8.85 7.69 3.23
C GLY A 100 -10.30 7.92 2.82
N ALA A 101 -10.62 7.94 1.52
CA ALA A 101 -12.00 8.05 1.05
C ALA A 101 -12.86 6.86 1.47
N THR A 102 -12.32 5.64 1.34
CA THR A 102 -13.00 4.38 1.71
C THR A 102 -13.27 4.34 3.21
N LEU A 103 -12.31 4.76 4.02
CA LEU A 103 -12.44 4.79 5.47
C LEU A 103 -13.49 5.83 5.93
N ARG A 104 -13.53 7.01 5.30
CA ARG A 104 -14.58 8.01 5.54
C ARG A 104 -15.99 7.47 5.21
N ALA A 105 -16.12 6.75 4.09
CA ALA A 105 -17.40 6.14 3.71
C ALA A 105 -17.84 5.07 4.72
N HIS A 106 -16.93 4.21 5.15
CA HIS A 106 -17.21 3.21 6.18
C HIS A 106 -17.61 3.86 7.51
N ARG A 107 -16.92 4.93 7.94
CA ARG A 107 -17.26 5.68 9.15
C ARG A 107 -18.68 6.22 9.08
N GLY A 108 -19.07 6.85 7.97
CA GLY A 108 -20.43 7.34 7.76
C GLY A 108 -21.50 6.24 7.85
N ALA A 109 -21.26 5.10 7.19
CA ALA A 109 -22.17 3.96 7.23
C ALA A 109 -22.32 3.37 8.64
N LEU A 110 -21.24 3.36 9.41
CA LEU A 110 -21.23 2.84 10.77
C LEU A 110 -21.98 3.76 11.74
N LEU A 111 -21.75 5.09 11.65
CA LEU A 111 -22.50 6.08 12.42
C LEU A 111 -24.01 5.97 12.16
N TRP A 112 -24.39 5.81 10.89
CA TRP A 112 -25.79 5.62 10.51
C TRP A 112 -26.40 4.35 11.11
N ARG A 113 -25.69 3.21 11.03
CA ARG A 113 -26.12 1.96 11.67
C ARG A 113 -26.26 2.11 13.19
N ASN A 114 -25.34 2.80 13.85
CA ASN A 114 -25.41 3.05 15.29
C ASN A 114 -26.65 3.87 15.67
N MET A 115 -27.00 4.91 14.90
CA MET A 115 -28.23 5.68 15.14
C MET A 115 -29.48 4.81 15.03
N ILE A 116 -29.55 3.94 14.01
CA ILE A 116 -30.66 3.00 13.85
C ILE A 116 -30.75 2.06 15.05
N THR A 117 -29.63 1.45 15.46
CA THR A 117 -29.59 0.55 16.62
C THR A 117 -30.03 1.27 17.90
N MET A 118 -29.58 2.50 18.11
CA MET A 118 -30.01 3.31 19.26
C MET A 118 -31.51 3.63 19.23
N SER A 119 -32.06 3.99 18.07
CA SER A 119 -33.50 4.25 17.93
C SER A 119 -34.33 3.00 18.24
N ARG A 120 -33.91 1.84 17.73
CA ARG A 120 -34.53 0.54 18.01
C ARG A 120 -34.40 0.17 19.48
N ALA A 121 -33.26 0.42 20.10
CA ALA A 121 -33.07 0.12 21.50
C ALA A 121 -33.84 1.06 22.45
N ARG A 122 -34.05 2.33 22.08
CA ARG A 122 -35.01 3.19 22.78
C ARG A 122 -36.43 2.63 22.67
N ALA A 123 -36.85 2.20 21.48
CA ALA A 123 -38.16 1.59 21.29
C ALA A 123 -38.33 0.30 22.12
N VAL A 124 -37.31 -0.56 22.16
CA VAL A 124 -37.27 -1.74 23.03
C VAL A 124 -37.26 -1.34 24.51
N GLY A 125 -36.54 -0.29 24.88
CA GLY A 125 -36.45 0.23 26.24
C GLY A 125 -37.75 0.79 26.78
N ILE A 126 -38.60 1.37 25.92
CA ILE A 126 -39.96 1.78 26.27
C ILE A 126 -40.84 0.56 26.60
N VAL A 127 -40.52 -0.62 26.05
CA VAL A 127 -41.30 -1.86 26.19
C VAL A 127 -40.68 -2.85 27.22
N ASN A 128 -39.42 -2.67 27.66
CA ASN A 128 -38.69 -3.62 28.52
C ASN A 128 -38.34 -3.08 29.92
N THR A 129 -38.17 -4.01 30.86
CA THR A 129 -37.78 -3.76 32.26
C THR A 129 -36.37 -3.16 32.42
N ARG A 130 -36.22 -2.26 33.41
CA ARG A 130 -35.06 -1.40 33.73
C ARG A 130 -33.66 -2.05 33.65
N ALA A 131 -33.54 -3.35 33.93
CA ALA A 131 -32.28 -4.08 33.87
C ALA A 131 -31.74 -4.27 32.43
N ARG A 132 -32.62 -4.51 31.45
CA ARG A 132 -32.24 -4.69 30.04
C ARG A 132 -31.78 -3.38 29.40
N LEU A 133 -32.37 -2.25 29.82
CA LEU A 133 -31.97 -0.92 29.37
C LEU A 133 -30.52 -0.60 29.79
N LYS A 134 -30.16 -0.96 31.03
CA LYS A 134 -28.83 -0.69 31.60
C LYS A 134 -27.73 -1.52 30.93
N SER A 135 -28.02 -2.78 30.62
CA SER A 135 -27.12 -3.64 29.84
C SER A 135 -26.89 -3.10 28.42
N PHE A 136 -27.95 -2.64 27.73
CA PHE A 136 -27.81 -2.07 26.40
C PHE A 136 -26.99 -0.77 26.40
N GLN A 137 -27.24 0.13 27.35
CA GLN A 137 -26.48 1.38 27.48
C GLN A 137 -24.98 1.10 27.70
N SER A 138 -24.65 0.11 28.53
CA SER A 138 -23.26 -0.30 28.76
C SER A 138 -22.56 -0.76 27.47
N SER A 139 -23.24 -1.54 26.62
CA SER A 139 -22.67 -2.01 25.34
C SER A 139 -22.50 -0.88 24.32
N VAL A 140 -23.40 0.11 24.33
CA VAL A 140 -23.23 1.32 23.50
C VAL A 140 -22.00 2.10 23.93
N GLU A 141 -21.79 2.26 25.23
CA GLU A 141 -20.67 3.01 25.79
C GLU A 141 -19.31 2.34 25.51
N GLU A 142 -19.24 1.00 25.52
CA GLU A 142 -18.06 0.26 25.05
C GLU A 142 -17.78 0.48 23.55
N CYS A 143 -18.81 0.53 22.72
CA CYS A 143 -18.63 0.83 21.29
C CYS A 143 -18.07 2.23 21.08
N TRP A 144 -18.52 3.22 21.85
CA TRP A 144 -17.98 4.59 21.80
C TRP A 144 -16.49 4.66 22.14
N LYS A 145 -16.07 3.96 23.20
CA LYS A 145 -14.65 3.90 23.59
C LYS A 145 -13.78 3.28 22.49
N LEU A 146 -14.28 2.26 21.80
CA LEU A 146 -13.60 1.67 20.65
C LEU A 146 -13.49 2.65 19.48
N PHE A 147 -14.52 3.47 19.24
CA PHE A 147 -14.46 4.50 18.19
C PHE A 147 -13.45 5.59 18.50
N ASP A 148 -13.43 6.09 19.72
CA ASP A 148 -12.50 7.14 20.13
C ASP A 148 -11.05 6.64 20.03
N ALA A 149 -10.79 5.38 20.40
CA ALA A 149 -9.47 4.77 20.26
C ALA A 149 -9.02 4.70 18.78
N VAL A 150 -9.91 4.27 17.88
CA VAL A 150 -9.62 4.19 16.44
C VAL A 150 -9.41 5.58 15.83
N ASP A 151 -10.19 6.58 16.25
CA ASP A 151 -10.04 7.97 15.78
C ASP A 151 -8.70 8.58 16.19
N VAL A 152 -8.24 8.32 17.42
CA VAL A 152 -6.91 8.74 17.89
C VAL A 152 -5.80 8.11 17.06
N ASP A 153 -5.92 6.83 16.73
CA ASP A 153 -4.93 6.13 15.91
C ASP A 153 -4.91 6.66 14.46
N ILE A 154 -6.07 7.01 13.90
CA ILE A 154 -6.17 7.63 12.57
C ILE A 154 -5.53 9.01 12.56
N GLN A 155 -5.76 9.84 13.58
CA GLN A 155 -5.15 11.17 13.68
C GLN A 155 -3.62 11.08 13.73
N LYS A 156 -3.07 10.17 14.54
CA LYS A 156 -1.62 9.92 14.59
C LYS A 156 -1.03 9.50 13.23
N PHE A 157 -1.80 8.77 12.43
CA PHE A 157 -1.38 8.35 11.09
C PHE A 157 -1.42 9.49 10.06
N MET A 158 -2.26 10.51 10.25
CA MET A 158 -2.39 11.65 9.32
C MET A 158 -1.40 12.79 9.61
N GLU A 159 -0.73 12.79 10.76
CA GLU A 159 0.29 13.79 11.13
C GLU A 159 1.71 13.45 10.64
N PHE A 160 1.87 12.31 9.94
CA PHE A 160 3.11 11.89 9.26
C PHE A 160 3.04 12.12 7.74
#